data_AF-A0A2T5GWN4-F1
#
_entry.id   AF-A0A2T5GWN4-F1
#
_cell.length_a   1.000
_cell.length_b   1.000
_cell.length_c   1.000
_cell.angle_alpha   90.00
_cell.angle_beta   90.00
_cell.angle_gamma   90.00
#
_symmetry.space_group_name_H-M   'P 1'
#
loop_
_entity.id
_entity.type
_entity.pdbx_description
1 polymer ?
#
loop_
_entity_poly.entity_id
_entity_poly.type
_entity_poly.pdbx_seq_one_letter_code
_entity_poly.pdbx_strand_id
1 'polypeptide(L)'
;MELELQEKGYLQLAIPESKLVVRDTITSAAKVDFKKPHYPLLFIAGDMDHTIPHQLNYDNYKKYTDKNSITDYKIFPGRNHFVLGQPGWEEIAIYILEWLEKQKNE
;
A
#
# COMPACT_ATOMS: atom_id res chain seq x y z
N MET A 1 -15.73 7.26 -5.44
CA MET A 1 -15.30 7.89 -6.71
C MET A 1 -16.48 7.81 -7.66
N GLU A 2 -16.92 8.93 -8.22
CA GLU A 2 -18.02 8.96 -9.19
C GLU A 2 -17.71 8.08 -10.40
N LEU A 3 -18.73 7.40 -10.95
CA LEU A 3 -18.57 6.44 -12.05
C LEU A 3 -17.83 7.04 -13.24
N GLU A 4 -18.20 8.26 -13.64
CA GLU A 4 -17.60 8.96 -14.77
C GLU A 4 -16.07 9.14 -14.61
N LEU A 5 -15.60 9.44 -13.39
CA LEU A 5 -14.16 9.54 -13.11
C LEU A 5 -13.48 8.17 -13.20
N GLN A 6 -14.16 7.09 -12.79
CA GLN A 6 -13.62 5.73 -12.92
C GLN A 6 -13.49 5.33 -14.39
N GLU A 7 -14.54 5.56 -15.19
CA GLU A 7 -14.55 5.24 -16.62
C GLU A 7 -13.47 6.02 -17.37
N LYS A 8 -13.36 7.32 -17.11
CA LYS A 8 -12.32 8.16 -17.69
C LYS A 8 -10.92 7.67 -17.29
N GLY A 9 -10.70 7.39 -16.00
CA GLY A 9 -9.42 6.87 -15.52
C GLY A 9 -9.04 5.55 -16.17
N TYR A 10 -10.00 4.63 -16.29
CA TYR A 10 -9.80 3.35 -16.97
C TYR A 10 -9.41 3.54 -18.44
N LEU A 11 -10.20 4.29 -19.21
CA LEU A 11 -9.96 4.49 -20.64
C LEU A 11 -8.64 5.20 -20.94
N GLN A 12 -8.18 6.08 -20.04
CA GLN A 12 -6.96 6.86 -20.24
C GLN A 12 -5.69 6.15 -19.75
N LEU A 13 -5.79 5.34 -18.68
CA LEU A 13 -4.61 4.88 -17.94
C LEU A 13 -4.49 3.36 -17.86
N ALA A 14 -5.54 2.60 -18.17
CA ALA A 14 -5.45 1.15 -18.16
C ALA A 14 -4.55 0.67 -19.31
N ILE A 15 -3.47 -0.03 -18.96
CA ILE A 15 -2.59 -0.71 -19.90
C ILE A 15 -2.63 -2.22 -19.65
N PRO A 16 -2.49 -3.06 -20.69
CA PRO A 16 -2.33 -4.50 -20.51
C PRO A 16 -1.06 -4.81 -19.70
N GLU A 17 -1.20 -5.69 -18.71
CA GLU A 17 -0.08 -6.18 -17.90
C GLU A 17 0.08 -7.70 -18.11
N SER A 18 1.33 -8.16 -18.24
CA SER A 18 1.71 -9.54 -18.58
C SER A 18 1.36 -10.59 -17.51
N LYS A 19 1.14 -10.15 -16.27
CA LYS A 19 1.00 -10.90 -15.03
C LYS A 19 2.22 -11.71 -14.62
N LEU A 20 3.34 -11.63 -15.33
CA LEU A 20 4.53 -12.41 -15.00
C LEU A 20 5.10 -12.00 -13.63
N VAL A 21 5.23 -10.70 -13.36
CA VAL A 21 5.69 -10.20 -12.05
C VAL A 21 4.76 -10.64 -10.93
N VAL A 22 3.44 -10.55 -11.14
CA VAL A 22 2.44 -11.00 -10.16
C VAL A 22 2.57 -12.51 -9.90
N ARG A 23 2.84 -13.32 -10.93
CA ARG A 23 3.05 -14.77 -10.76
C ARG A 23 4.32 -15.07 -9.97
N ASP A 24 5.38 -14.28 -10.10
CA ASP A 24 6.59 -14.51 -9.30
C ASP A 24 6.34 -14.31 -7.80
N THR A 25 5.39 -13.43 -7.42
CA THR A 25 5.02 -13.18 -6.02
C THR A 25 4.45 -14.40 -5.28
N ILE A 26 3.96 -15.42 -6.01
CA ILE A 26 3.43 -16.66 -5.43
C ILE A 26 4.46 -17.80 -5.41
N THR A 27 5.72 -17.54 -5.79
CA THR A 27 6.80 -18.52 -5.80
C THR A 27 7.77 -18.29 -4.62
N SER A 28 8.77 -19.17 -4.48
CA SER A 28 9.85 -18.98 -3.50
C SER A 28 10.70 -17.74 -3.75
N ALA A 29 10.69 -17.18 -4.97
CA ALA A 29 11.44 -15.98 -5.30
C ALA A 29 10.99 -14.76 -4.48
N ALA A 30 9.72 -14.71 -4.09
CA ALA A 30 9.14 -13.64 -3.28
C ALA A 30 9.02 -13.98 -1.79
N LYS A 31 9.69 -15.04 -1.32
CA LYS A 31 9.63 -15.43 0.09
C LYS A 31 10.22 -14.32 0.98
N VAL A 32 9.41 -13.85 1.93
CA VAL A 32 9.81 -12.88 2.95
C VAL A 32 10.16 -13.59 4.25
N ASP A 33 11.28 -13.21 4.87
CA ASP A 33 11.62 -13.60 6.24
C ASP A 33 11.24 -12.47 7.20
N PHE A 34 10.03 -12.57 7.75
CA PHE A 34 9.45 -11.54 8.62
C PHE A 34 10.12 -11.40 9.99
N LYS A 35 11.06 -12.29 10.34
CA LYS A 35 11.81 -12.23 11.60
C LYS A 35 13.08 -11.41 11.49
N LYS A 36 13.52 -11.06 10.28
CA LYS A 36 14.73 -10.27 10.10
C LYS A 36 14.46 -8.81 10.49
N PRO A 37 15.44 -8.14 11.13
CA PRO A 37 15.40 -6.70 11.28
C PRO A 37 15.25 -6.01 9.92
N HIS A 38 14.52 -4.90 9.90
CA HIS A 38 14.27 -4.12 8.70
C HIS A 38 14.26 -2.62 9.03
N TYR A 39 14.47 -1.80 8.00
CA TYR A 39 14.27 -0.35 8.10
C TYR A 39 12.80 -0.01 8.38
N PRO A 40 12.50 1.20 8.88
CA PRO A 40 11.13 1.63 9.13
C PRO A 40 10.21 1.32 7.95
N LEU A 41 9.10 0.65 8.23
CA LEU A 41 8.15 0.16 7.22
C LEU A 41 6.74 0.66 7.53
N LEU A 42 6.16 1.41 6.60
CA LEU A 42 4.80 1.92 6.71
C LEU A 42 3.87 1.20 5.73
N PHE A 43 2.85 0.53 6.24
CA PHE A 43 1.75 -0.03 5.46
C PHE A 43 0.60 0.97 5.36
N ILE A 44 0.21 1.32 4.15
CA ILE A 44 -0.95 2.17 3.87
C ILE A 44 -1.97 1.37 3.07
N ALA A 45 -3.24 1.47 3.45
CA ALA A 45 -4.33 0.84 2.74
C ALA A 45 -5.55 1.76 2.59
N GLY A 46 -6.31 1.57 1.51
CA GLY A 46 -7.65 2.13 1.37
C GLY A 46 -8.71 1.12 1.78
N ASP A 47 -9.76 1.55 2.46
CA ASP A 47 -10.88 0.68 2.87
C ASP A 47 -11.78 0.25 1.71
N MET A 48 -11.78 1.00 0.60
CA MET A 48 -12.53 0.73 -0.62
C MET A 48 -11.68 0.07 -1.72
N ASP A 49 -10.47 -0.41 -1.38
CA ASP A 49 -9.65 -1.19 -2.32
C ASP A 49 -10.19 -2.62 -2.47
N HIS A 50 -10.76 -2.91 -3.65
CA HIS A 50 -11.27 -4.23 -4.00
C HIS A 50 -10.25 -5.09 -4.76
N THR A 51 -9.13 -4.52 -5.18
CA THR A 51 -8.03 -5.23 -5.84
C THR A 51 -7.09 -5.82 -4.80
N ILE A 52 -6.66 -5.01 -3.82
CA ILE A 52 -5.78 -5.37 -2.71
C ILE A 52 -6.43 -4.93 -1.39
N PRO A 53 -7.30 -5.77 -0.80
CA PRO A 53 -8.06 -5.38 0.38
C PRO A 53 -7.19 -4.96 1.57
N HIS A 54 -7.63 -3.98 2.35
CA HIS A 54 -6.89 -3.50 3.53
C HIS A 54 -6.56 -4.61 4.54
N GLN A 55 -7.42 -5.63 4.65
CA GLN A 55 -7.19 -6.78 5.53
C GLN A 55 -5.89 -7.52 5.17
N LEU A 56 -5.55 -7.63 3.88
CA LEU A 56 -4.30 -8.26 3.45
C LEU A 56 -3.08 -7.45 3.91
N ASN A 57 -3.14 -6.12 3.82
CA ASN A 57 -2.09 -5.24 4.33
C ASN A 57 -1.94 -5.37 5.85
N TYR A 58 -3.06 -5.43 6.58
CA TYR A 58 -3.05 -5.64 8.03
C TYR A 58 -2.46 -7.01 8.42
N ASP A 59 -2.79 -8.07 7.68
CA ASP A 59 -2.24 -9.40 7.92
C ASP A 59 -0.74 -9.45 7.63
N ASN A 60 -0.26 -8.70 6.64
CA ASN A 60 1.18 -8.54 6.40
C ASN A 60 1.86 -7.75 7.51
N TYR A 61 1.30 -6.60 7.91
CA TYR A 61 1.77 -5.80 9.04
C TYR A 61 1.99 -6.66 10.29
N LYS A 62 1.00 -7.49 10.67
CA LYS A 62 1.10 -8.39 11.84
C LYS A 62 2.20 -9.44 11.75
N LYS A 63 2.68 -9.80 10.55
CA LYS A 63 3.75 -10.79 10.39
C LYS A 63 5.12 -10.21 10.71
N TYR A 64 5.33 -8.90 10.53
CA TYR A 64 6.56 -8.23 10.91
C TYR A 64 6.61 -8.09 12.43
N THR A 65 7.44 -8.89 13.08
CA THR A 65 7.48 -9.02 14.55
C THR A 65 8.82 -8.67 15.18
N ASP A 66 9.80 -8.21 14.40
CA ASP A 66 11.09 -7.81 14.95
C ASP A 66 10.92 -6.63 15.92
N LYS A 67 11.48 -6.76 17.13
CA LYS A 67 11.27 -5.80 18.22
C LYS A 67 12.11 -4.52 18.09
N ASN A 68 13.15 -4.57 17.26
CA ASN A 68 14.08 -3.46 17.06
C ASN A 68 13.77 -2.71 15.75
N SER A 69 12.73 -3.13 15.03
CA SER A 69 12.33 -2.56 13.76
C SER A 69 11.00 -1.83 13.91
N ILE A 70 10.87 -0.70 13.23
CA ILE A 70 9.65 0.10 13.24
C ILE A 70 8.72 -0.39 12.12
N THR A 71 7.49 -0.73 12.49
CA THR A 71 6.43 -1.05 11.53
C THR A 71 5.16 -0.32 11.95
N ASP A 72 4.54 0.40 11.00
CA ASP A 72 3.28 1.10 11.21
C ASP A 72 2.24 0.70 10.16
N TYR A 73 0.97 0.90 10.51
CA TYR A 73 -0.16 0.60 9.63
C TYR A 73 -1.24 1.69 9.70
N LYS A 74 -1.71 2.15 8.54
CA LYS A 74 -2.76 3.16 8.42
C LYS A 74 -3.77 2.81 7.34
N ILE A 75 -5.05 2.91 7.69
CA ILE A 75 -6.18 2.85 6.74
C ILE A 75 -6.67 4.27 6.45
N PHE A 76 -6.95 4.55 5.18
CA PHE A 76 -7.60 5.77 4.71
C PHE A 76 -9.01 5.49 4.19
N PRO A 77 -10.05 6.03 4.83
CA PRO A 77 -11.43 5.88 4.40
C PRO A 77 -11.71 6.48 3.01
N GLY A 78 -12.54 5.83 2.22
CA GLY A 78 -12.93 6.25 0.86
C GLY A 78 -11.85 6.07 -0.21
N ARG A 79 -10.69 5.50 0.14
CA ARG A 79 -9.56 5.29 -0.78
C ARG A 79 -9.63 3.90 -1.40
N ASN A 80 -9.33 3.82 -2.70
CA ASN A 80 -9.33 2.57 -3.47
C ASN A 80 -7.95 2.31 -4.10
N HIS A 81 -7.84 1.26 -4.91
CA HIS A 81 -6.58 0.88 -5.55
C HIS A 81 -5.95 1.99 -6.40
N PHE A 82 -6.79 2.86 -6.97
CA PHE A 82 -6.38 3.96 -7.85
C PHE A 82 -6.05 5.24 -7.07
N VAL A 83 -5.60 5.10 -5.82
CA VAL A 83 -5.47 6.17 -4.83
C VAL A 83 -4.74 7.41 -5.32
N LEU A 84 -3.69 7.27 -6.12
CA LEU A 84 -2.89 8.39 -6.65
C LEU A 84 -3.63 9.22 -7.70
N GLY A 85 -4.69 8.68 -8.31
CA GLY A 85 -5.54 9.41 -9.25
C GLY A 85 -6.87 9.86 -8.65
N GLN A 86 -7.14 9.56 -7.37
CA GLN A 86 -8.33 10.05 -6.68
C GLN A 86 -8.13 11.51 -6.22
N PRO A 87 -9.16 12.37 -6.28
CA PRO A 87 -9.11 13.68 -5.65
C PRO A 87 -8.74 13.59 -4.16
N GLY A 88 -7.84 14.46 -3.69
CA GLY A 88 -7.38 14.48 -2.30
C GLY A 88 -6.35 13.42 -1.95
N TRP A 89 -5.68 12.81 -2.93
CA TRP A 89 -4.54 11.89 -2.70
C TRP A 89 -3.41 12.57 -1.91
N GLU A 90 -3.34 13.90 -1.95
CA GLU A 90 -2.37 14.73 -1.24
C GLU A 90 -2.42 14.51 0.27
N GLU A 91 -3.58 14.17 0.85
CA GLU A 91 -3.70 13.88 2.29
C GLU A 91 -2.81 12.69 2.70
N ILE A 92 -2.67 11.71 1.81
CA ILE A 92 -1.88 10.50 2.05
C ILE A 92 -0.40 10.83 1.90
N ALA A 93 -0.05 11.65 0.91
CA ALA A 93 1.31 12.13 0.73
C ALA A 93 1.79 12.96 1.93
N ILE A 94 0.93 13.83 2.46
CA ILE A 94 1.20 14.61 3.68
C ILE A 94 1.40 13.68 4.87
N TYR A 95 0.53 12.69 5.07
CA TYR A 95 0.68 11.71 6.15
C TYR A 95 1.99 10.93 6.05
N ILE A 96 2.38 10.49 4.85
CA ILE A 96 3.66 9.81 4.61
C ILE A 96 4.83 10.73 4.96
N LEU A 97 4.79 11.99 4.53
CA LEU A 97 5.83 12.96 4.83
C LEU A 97 5.98 13.19 6.33
N GLU A 98 4.88 13.42 7.04
CA GLU A 98 4.87 13.56 8.50
C GLU A 98 5.38 12.31 9.21
N TRP A 99 5.05 11.12 8.70
CA TRP A 99 5.57 9.87 9.22
C TRP A 99 7.08 9.76 9.04
N LEU A 100 7.60 10.09 7.85
CA LEU A 100 9.02 10.10 7.54
C LEU A 100 9.80 11.08 8.41
N GLU A 101 9.29 12.28 8.65
CA GLU A 101 9.93 13.26 9.52
C GLU A 101 10.04 12.77 10.97
N LYS A 102 9.09 11.96 11.45
CA LYS A 102 9.22 11.31 12.77
C LYS A 102 10.37 10.30 12.79
N GLN A 103 10.57 9.55 11.71
CA GLN A 103 11.64 8.54 11.63
C GLN A 103 13.05 9.15 11.57
N LYS A 104 13.19 10.40 11.12
CA LYS A 104 14.49 11.10 11.06
C LYS A 104 14.96 11.60 12.42
N ASN A 105 14.03 11.76 13.37
CA ASN A 105 14.29 12.32 14.69
C ASN A 105 14.57 11.24 15.76
N GLU A 106 14.73 9.97 15.33
CA GLU A 106 15.12 8.81 16.13
C GLU A 106 16.48 8.27 15.67
#